data_AF-A0A2T6N7C2-F1
#
_entry.id   AF-A0A2T6N7C2-F1
#
_cell.length_a   1.000
_cell.length_b   1.000
_cell.length_c   1.000
_cell.angle_alpha   90.00
_cell.angle_beta   90.00
_cell.angle_gamma   90.00
#
_symmetry.space_group_name_H-M   'P 1'
#
loop_
_entity.id
_entity.type
_entity.pdbx_description
1 polymer ?
#
loop_
_entity_poly.entity_id
_entity_poly.type
_entity_poly.pdbx_seq_one_letter_code
_entity_poly.pdbx_strand_id
1 'polypeptide(L)'
;MPKPRKALVLLEETPYYHCVSRCVRRAFLCGVDAHTGKSFEHRRQWIVDRMKFLVDIFAIDICAYAVLHNHYHIILHVDTQLAARWSDHEVIERWERLFSLPVIVQRYLAKEAITQAERDAVSELLIKWRKRLHDISWFMRCINEPIARQANKEDGCTGRYWEGRYKSQALLDEKALAACMAYVDLNPVRAGVAQTPEQSEYTSIKERAHKFKQNPDTTDEPNAPFGLLPFAGYPRQDMPRGLPFRLKDYLELVDWTGRAMLENKRGYIPDHNPPILERLQVDPKHWLYMTQHFESRFKGLVGSSYALKAACRRLALRRTPNLGAVLQLLS
;
A
#
# COMPACT_ATOMS: atom_id res chain seq x y z
N MET A 1 11.72 -12.26 -19.84
CA MET A 1 12.70 -11.72 -18.86
C MET A 1 11.99 -10.92 -17.78
N PRO A 2 12.38 -11.04 -16.50
CA PRO A 2 11.90 -10.13 -15.46
C PRO A 2 12.38 -8.70 -15.76
N LYS A 3 11.45 -7.77 -15.92
CA LYS A 3 11.77 -6.35 -16.16
C LYS A 3 12.29 -5.69 -14.86
N PRO A 4 13.25 -4.75 -14.94
CA PRO A 4 13.66 -3.96 -13.78
C PRO A 4 12.48 -3.11 -13.27
N ARG A 5 12.37 -2.92 -11.96
CA ARG A 5 11.20 -2.25 -11.33
C ARG A 5 10.98 -0.80 -11.71
N LYS A 6 12.02 -0.09 -12.15
CA LYS A 6 11.87 1.22 -12.81
C LYS A 6 10.95 1.19 -14.04
N ALA A 7 10.72 -0.01 -14.59
CA ALA A 7 9.78 -0.26 -15.69
C ALA A 7 8.44 -0.89 -15.22
N LEU A 8 8.22 -1.02 -13.90
CA LEU A 8 6.99 -1.53 -13.27
C LEU A 8 6.28 -0.46 -12.43
N VAL A 9 7.02 0.54 -11.91
CA VAL A 9 6.49 1.71 -11.21
C VAL A 9 6.53 2.89 -12.16
N LEU A 10 5.36 3.45 -12.45
CA LEU A 10 5.08 4.49 -13.44
C LEU A 10 4.18 5.51 -12.79
N LEU A 11 4.79 6.46 -12.10
CA LEU A 11 4.06 7.48 -11.35
C LEU A 11 3.27 8.44 -12.26
N GLU A 12 3.62 8.48 -13.56
CA GLU A 12 2.89 9.19 -14.61
C GLU A 12 1.54 8.54 -14.95
N GLU A 13 1.40 7.23 -14.75
CA GLU A 13 0.14 6.49 -15.02
C GLU A 13 -0.75 6.44 -13.80
N THR A 14 -0.16 6.23 -12.63
CA THR A 14 -0.88 6.19 -11.36
C THR A 14 0.08 6.38 -10.20
N PRO A 15 -0.33 7.09 -9.13
CA PRO A 15 0.40 7.13 -7.88
C PRO A 15 0.12 5.90 -6.99
N TYR A 16 -0.84 5.03 -7.35
CA TYR A 16 -1.34 3.95 -6.50
C TYR A 16 -0.76 2.57 -6.83
N TYR A 17 -0.21 1.90 -5.82
CA TYR A 17 0.43 0.59 -5.97
C TYR A 17 0.08 -0.38 -4.86
N HIS A 18 -0.42 -1.55 -5.23
CA HIS A 18 -0.55 -2.68 -4.34
C HIS A 18 0.76 -3.48 -4.29
N CYS A 19 1.33 -3.61 -3.09
CA CYS A 19 2.57 -4.31 -2.81
C CYS A 19 2.36 -5.47 -1.84
N VAL A 20 3.06 -6.58 -2.08
CA VAL A 20 2.99 -7.79 -1.24
C VAL A 20 4.39 -8.34 -0.97
N SER A 21 4.68 -8.62 0.29
CA SER A 21 5.90 -9.30 0.73
C SER A 21 5.55 -10.55 1.53
N ARG A 22 6.20 -11.67 1.22
CA ARG A 22 5.99 -12.99 1.84
C ARG A 22 7.29 -13.54 2.40
N CYS A 23 7.26 -14.07 3.62
CA CYS A 23 8.39 -14.71 4.26
C CYS A 23 8.65 -16.11 3.68
N VAL A 24 9.90 -16.58 3.71
CA VAL A 24 10.27 -17.92 3.21
C VAL A 24 9.51 -19.01 3.95
N ARG A 25 9.30 -20.15 3.30
CA ARG A 25 8.65 -21.31 3.91
C ARG A 25 9.35 -21.67 5.23
N ARG A 26 8.56 -21.83 6.30
CA ARG A 26 8.98 -22.06 7.71
C ARG A 26 9.57 -20.86 8.44
N ALA A 27 9.81 -19.72 7.80
CA ALA A 27 9.90 -18.46 8.55
C ALA A 27 8.47 -18.06 8.93
N PHE A 28 8.22 -17.83 10.22
CA PHE A 28 6.95 -17.27 10.67
C PHE A 28 7.08 -15.75 10.64
N LEU A 29 6.30 -15.12 9.75
CA LEU A 29 6.18 -13.67 9.78
C LEU A 29 5.50 -13.27 11.07
N CYS A 30 4.36 -13.88 11.35
CA CYS A 30 3.58 -13.80 12.59
C CYS A 30 2.82 -15.12 12.80
N GLY A 31 2.11 -15.27 13.91
CA GLY A 31 1.32 -16.49 14.18
C GLY A 31 1.99 -17.45 15.14
N VAL A 32 1.28 -18.53 15.46
CA VAL A 32 1.77 -19.61 16.30
C VAL A 32 2.33 -20.70 15.40
N ASP A 33 3.58 -21.10 15.64
CA ASP A 33 4.16 -22.26 14.98
C ASP A 33 3.52 -23.54 15.52
N ALA A 34 2.76 -24.23 14.66
CA ALA A 34 2.07 -25.46 15.01
C ALA A 34 3.02 -26.61 15.43
N HIS A 35 4.30 -26.54 15.06
CA HIS A 35 5.27 -27.57 15.42
C HIS A 35 5.94 -27.33 16.78
N THR A 36 6.30 -26.08 17.07
CA THR A 36 7.02 -25.72 18.30
C THR A 36 6.12 -25.12 19.39
N GLY A 37 4.91 -24.70 19.04
CA GLY A 37 4.01 -23.93 19.90
C GLY A 37 4.47 -22.48 20.13
N LYS A 38 5.60 -22.05 19.56
CA LYS A 38 6.14 -20.70 19.74
C LYS A 38 5.24 -19.69 19.04
N SER A 39 4.87 -18.62 19.76
CA SER A 39 4.09 -17.51 19.21
C SER A 39 5.01 -16.41 18.67
N PHE A 40 4.66 -15.91 17.49
CA PHE A 40 5.28 -14.79 16.79
C PHE A 40 4.27 -13.68 16.49
N GLU A 41 3.08 -13.71 17.10
CA GLU A 41 2.02 -12.71 16.89
C GLU A 41 2.49 -11.27 17.18
N HIS A 42 3.41 -11.08 18.13
CA HIS A 42 4.00 -9.76 18.44
C HIS A 42 4.68 -9.09 17.23
N ARG A 43 5.16 -9.88 16.26
CA ARG A 43 5.79 -9.36 15.04
C ARG A 43 4.83 -8.57 14.15
N ARG A 44 3.50 -8.76 14.29
CA ARG A 44 2.51 -7.97 13.53
C ARG A 44 2.65 -6.49 13.85
N GLN A 45 2.76 -6.17 15.14
CA GLN A 45 2.90 -4.79 15.59
C GLN A 45 4.22 -4.18 15.11
N TRP A 46 5.32 -4.94 15.09
CA TRP A 46 6.59 -4.46 14.52
C TRP A 46 6.45 -4.00 13.08
N ILE A 47 5.68 -4.74 12.28
CA ILE A 47 5.44 -4.40 10.87
C ILE A 47 4.57 -3.15 10.76
N VAL A 48 3.48 -3.07 11.53
CA VAL A 48 2.60 -1.89 11.55
C VAL A 48 3.36 -0.64 11.99
N ASP A 49 4.07 -0.69 13.13
CA ASP A 49 4.87 0.43 13.63
C ASP A 49 5.89 0.89 12.58
N ARG A 50 6.56 -0.07 11.93
CA ARG A 50 7.54 0.25 10.90
C ARG A 50 6.90 0.90 9.67
N MET A 51 5.72 0.42 9.24
CA MET A 51 4.98 1.03 8.14
C MET A 51 4.62 2.48 8.48
N LYS A 52 4.05 2.73 9.66
CA LYS A 52 3.61 4.06 10.11
C LYS A 52 4.79 5.02 10.28
N PHE A 53 5.88 4.56 10.88
CA PHE A 53 7.12 5.34 11.01
C PHE A 53 7.66 5.83 9.66
N LEU A 54 7.54 5.01 8.60
CA LEU A 54 8.04 5.37 7.28
C LEU A 54 7.14 6.37 6.54
N VAL A 55 5.84 6.41 6.84
CA VAL A 55 4.91 7.40 6.25
C VAL A 55 5.30 8.84 6.64
N ASP A 56 5.84 9.04 7.83
CA ASP A 56 6.33 10.37 8.25
C ASP A 56 7.63 10.79 7.54
N ILE A 57 8.34 9.84 6.92
CA ILE A 57 9.68 10.05 6.37
C ILE A 57 9.64 10.12 4.84
N PHE A 58 8.86 9.24 4.23
CA PHE A 58 8.71 9.17 2.78
C PHE A 58 7.55 10.04 2.31
N ALA A 59 7.62 10.47 1.05
CA ALA A 59 6.51 11.06 0.33
C ALA A 59 5.62 9.93 -0.23
N ILE A 60 5.24 9.00 0.65
CA ILE A 60 4.46 7.81 0.35
C ILE A 60 3.47 7.58 1.49
N ASP A 61 2.19 7.59 1.16
CA ASP A 61 1.11 7.29 2.10
C ASP A 61 0.63 5.85 1.97
N ILE A 62 -0.11 5.38 2.98
CA ILE A 62 -0.74 4.06 2.99
C ILE A 62 -2.25 4.21 2.78
N CYS A 63 -2.76 3.70 1.67
CA CYS A 63 -4.19 3.65 1.38
C CYS A 63 -4.88 2.58 2.23
N ALA A 64 -4.32 1.36 2.22
CA ALA A 64 -4.80 0.21 2.98
C ALA A 64 -3.66 -0.78 3.25
N TYR A 65 -3.79 -1.60 4.29
CA TYR A 65 -2.87 -2.69 4.58
C TYR A 65 -3.55 -3.83 5.35
N ALA A 66 -2.96 -5.02 5.26
CA ALA A 66 -3.31 -6.16 6.12
C ALA A 66 -2.05 -6.99 6.39
N VAL A 67 -1.75 -7.23 7.68
CA VAL A 67 -0.64 -8.10 8.10
C VAL A 67 -1.19 -9.48 8.41
N LEU A 68 -0.68 -10.52 7.73
CA LEU A 68 -1.13 -11.92 7.84
C LEU A 68 -0.02 -12.78 8.45
N HIS A 69 -0.23 -14.10 8.55
CA HIS A 69 0.71 -15.01 9.23
C HIS A 69 2.05 -15.18 8.51
N ASN A 70 2.07 -15.14 7.17
CA ASN A 70 3.29 -15.33 6.36
C ASN A 70 3.54 -14.24 5.31
N HIS A 71 2.65 -13.26 5.19
CA HIS A 71 2.82 -12.14 4.27
C HIS A 71 2.07 -10.91 4.79
N TYR A 72 2.35 -9.76 4.20
CA TYR A 72 1.53 -8.58 4.37
C TYR A 72 1.19 -7.99 3.00
N HIS A 73 0.04 -7.35 2.94
CA HIS A 73 -0.40 -6.52 1.83
C HIS A 73 -0.35 -5.06 2.24
N ILE A 74 0.09 -4.19 1.34
CA ILE A 74 0.09 -2.74 1.53
C ILE A 74 -0.23 -2.05 0.21
N ILE A 75 -1.15 -1.10 0.24
CA ILE A 75 -1.48 -0.24 -0.90
C ILE A 75 -0.91 1.13 -0.61
N LEU A 76 -0.05 1.59 -1.50
CA LEU A 76 0.71 2.83 -1.37
C LEU A 76 0.16 3.90 -2.31
N HIS A 77 0.26 5.15 -1.89
CA HIS A 77 0.08 6.33 -2.71
C HIS A 77 1.39 7.12 -2.72
N VAL A 78 1.98 7.37 -3.89
CA VAL A 78 3.24 8.12 -4.01
C VAL A 78 2.96 9.58 -4.33
N ASP A 79 3.41 10.48 -3.46
CA ASP A 79 3.20 11.93 -3.60
C ASP A 79 4.48 12.61 -4.09
N THR A 80 4.70 12.58 -5.41
CA THR A 80 5.88 13.21 -6.04
C THR A 80 5.89 14.72 -5.87
N GLN A 81 4.73 15.36 -5.74
CA GLN A 81 4.61 16.80 -5.54
C GLN A 81 5.02 17.20 -4.12
N LEU A 82 4.68 16.42 -3.11
CA LEU A 82 5.21 16.60 -1.75
C LEU A 82 6.74 16.49 -1.75
N ALA A 83 7.28 15.46 -2.39
CA ALA A 83 8.74 15.28 -2.48
C ALA A 83 9.44 16.43 -3.20
N ALA A 84 8.81 17.03 -4.22
CA ALA A 84 9.36 18.16 -4.97
C ALA A 84 9.37 19.47 -4.17
N ARG A 85 8.45 19.63 -3.21
CA ARG A 85 8.31 20.84 -2.40
C ARG A 85 9.28 20.94 -1.23
N TRP A 86 9.86 19.82 -0.79
CA TRP A 86 10.77 19.86 0.35
C TRP A 86 12.00 20.73 0.09
N SER A 87 12.43 21.48 1.08
CA SER A 87 13.76 22.08 1.07
C SER A 87 14.84 21.00 1.13
N ASP A 88 16.08 21.39 0.83
CA ASP A 88 17.25 20.51 0.97
C ASP A 88 17.45 20.07 2.43
N HIS A 89 17.20 20.97 3.38
CA HIS A 89 17.21 20.67 4.81
C HIS A 89 16.19 19.56 5.17
N GLU A 90 14.96 19.70 4.70
CA GLU A 90 13.89 18.72 4.91
C GLU A 90 14.19 17.34 4.32
N VAL A 91 14.93 17.28 3.20
CA VAL A 91 15.41 16.01 2.63
C VAL A 91 16.47 15.38 3.52
N ILE A 92 17.39 16.19 4.07
CA ILE A 92 18.44 15.70 4.98
C ILE A 92 17.82 15.17 6.28
N GLU A 93 16.93 15.93 6.93
CA GLU A 93 16.27 15.52 8.18
C GLU A 93 15.53 14.19 8.02
N ARG A 94 14.78 14.04 6.92
CA ARG A 94 14.08 12.79 6.60
C ARG A 94 15.04 11.64 6.36
N TRP A 95 16.13 11.87 5.62
CA TRP A 95 17.13 10.85 5.34
C TRP A 95 17.87 10.39 6.60
N GLU A 96 18.20 11.33 7.49
CA GLU A 96 18.91 11.07 8.75
C GLU A 96 18.13 10.16 9.71
N ARG A 97 16.79 10.23 9.70
CA ARG A 97 15.92 9.34 10.49
C ARG A 97 16.07 7.85 10.13
N LEU A 98 16.71 7.53 8.99
CA LEU A 98 16.89 6.16 8.51
C LEU A 98 18.34 5.76 8.31
N PHE A 99 19.21 6.72 7.97
CA PHE A 99 20.56 6.47 7.54
C PHE A 99 21.52 7.52 8.09
N SER A 100 22.73 7.10 8.43
CA SER A 100 23.79 8.04 8.84
C SER A 100 24.13 9.02 7.73
N LEU A 101 24.29 10.30 8.10
CA LEU A 101 24.70 11.35 7.18
C LEU A 101 26.21 11.27 6.89
N PRO A 102 26.65 11.38 5.63
CA PRO A 102 28.05 11.55 5.30
C PRO A 102 28.62 12.84 5.91
N VAL A 103 29.90 12.84 6.30
CA VAL A 103 30.59 13.99 6.94
C VAL A 103 30.40 15.28 6.13
N ILE A 104 30.48 15.20 4.80
CA ILE A 104 30.30 16.36 3.92
C ILE A 104 28.92 17.03 4.06
N VAL A 105 27.86 16.25 4.33
CA VAL A 105 26.51 16.76 4.57
C VAL A 105 26.40 17.34 5.99
N GLN A 106 27.07 16.73 6.97
CA GLN A 106 27.12 17.27 8.34
C GLN A 106 27.80 18.65 8.37
N ARG A 107 28.93 18.81 7.67
CA ARG A 107 29.64 20.10 7.51
C ARG A 107 28.80 21.12 6.77
N TYR A 108 28.06 20.69 5.73
CA TYR A 108 27.09 21.52 5.02
C TYR A 108 25.99 22.05 5.97
N LEU A 109 25.40 21.19 6.81
CA LEU A 109 24.41 21.60 7.81
C LEU A 109 24.99 22.56 8.85
N ALA A 110 26.23 22.32 9.29
CA ALA A 110 26.94 23.17 10.23
C ALA A 110 27.37 24.53 9.64
N LYS A 111 27.09 24.78 8.35
CA LYS A 111 27.48 25.99 7.60
C LYS A 111 28.99 26.25 7.64
N GLU A 112 29.78 25.19 7.71
CA GLU A 112 31.23 25.27 7.61
C GLU A 112 31.68 25.73 6.21
N ALA A 113 32.89 26.26 6.11
CA ALA A 113 33.51 26.53 4.83
C ALA A 113 33.75 25.21 4.08
N ILE A 114 33.01 25.01 2.99
CA ILE A 114 33.17 23.90 2.05
C ILE A 114 33.54 24.43 0.66
N THR A 115 34.28 23.63 -0.10
CA THR A 115 34.68 23.89 -1.48
C THR A 115 33.49 23.81 -2.44
N GLN A 116 33.66 24.28 -3.69
CA GLN A 116 32.61 24.14 -4.70
C GLN A 116 32.33 22.66 -5.04
N ALA A 117 33.37 21.85 -5.19
CA ALA A 117 33.23 20.41 -5.43
C ALA A 117 32.46 19.72 -4.30
N GLU A 118 32.66 20.16 -3.05
CA GLU A 118 31.90 19.63 -1.92
C GLU A 118 30.41 20.03 -1.97
N ARG A 119 30.10 21.28 -2.35
CA ARG A 119 28.72 21.72 -2.59
C ARG A 119 28.03 20.91 -3.68
N ASP A 120 28.73 20.67 -4.78
CA ASP A 120 28.19 19.90 -5.91
C ASP A 120 27.91 18.45 -5.48
N ALA A 121 28.83 17.83 -4.74
CA ALA A 121 28.63 16.47 -4.20
C ALA A 121 27.44 16.39 -3.22
N VAL A 122 27.25 17.40 -2.37
CA VAL A 122 26.05 17.48 -1.51
C VAL A 122 24.79 17.58 -2.37
N SER A 123 24.75 18.48 -3.35
CA SER A 123 23.61 18.64 -4.26
C SER A 123 23.23 17.33 -4.96
N GLU A 124 24.22 16.58 -5.47
CA GLU A 124 23.98 15.26 -6.08
C GLU A 124 23.37 14.24 -5.10
N LEU A 125 23.85 14.23 -3.84
CA LEU A 125 23.29 13.39 -2.80
C LEU A 125 21.84 13.75 -2.51
N LEU A 126 21.51 15.04 -2.42
CA LEU A 126 20.15 15.52 -2.13
C LEU A 126 19.16 15.19 -3.24
N ILE A 127 19.54 15.38 -4.51
CA ILE A 127 18.74 14.96 -5.67
C ILE A 127 18.45 13.46 -5.59
N LYS A 128 19.47 12.67 -5.26
CA LYS A 128 19.36 11.21 -5.12
C LYS A 128 18.48 10.81 -3.94
N TRP A 129 18.62 11.44 -2.77
CA TRP A 129 17.83 11.14 -1.58
C TRP A 129 16.37 11.51 -1.76
N ARG A 130 16.09 12.69 -2.31
CA ARG A 130 14.74 13.13 -2.67
C ARG A 130 14.04 12.10 -3.56
N LYS A 131 14.72 11.63 -4.61
CA LYS A 131 14.20 10.56 -5.49
C LYS A 131 13.90 9.27 -4.73
N ARG A 132 14.75 8.89 -3.79
CA ARG A 132 14.58 7.67 -2.98
C ARG A 132 13.44 7.78 -1.97
N LEU A 133 13.22 8.96 -1.41
CA LEU A 133 12.17 9.24 -0.43
C LEU A 133 10.76 9.22 -1.03
N HIS A 134 10.60 9.08 -2.34
CA HIS A 134 9.32 8.77 -2.99
C HIS A 134 9.42 7.51 -3.89
N ASP A 135 10.41 6.64 -3.66
CA ASP A 135 10.58 5.38 -4.39
C ASP A 135 10.03 4.19 -3.59
N ILE A 136 9.08 3.48 -4.19
CA ILE A 136 8.41 2.31 -3.58
C ILE A 136 9.42 1.22 -3.22
N SER A 137 10.48 1.01 -4.01
CA SER A 137 11.48 -0.01 -3.70
C SER A 137 12.30 0.35 -2.47
N TRP A 138 12.59 1.64 -2.27
CA TRP A 138 13.22 2.14 -1.05
C TRP A 138 12.30 2.04 0.15
N PHE A 139 11.03 2.41 0.02
CA PHE A 139 10.03 2.25 1.07
C PHE A 139 9.91 0.79 1.52
N MET A 140 9.67 -0.12 0.56
CA MET A 140 9.57 -1.56 0.83
C MET A 140 10.88 -2.14 1.39
N ARG A 141 12.05 -1.64 0.96
CA ARG A 141 13.34 -2.05 1.57
C ARG A 141 13.41 -1.62 3.03
N CYS A 142 13.00 -0.40 3.34
CA CYS A 142 13.03 0.14 4.70
C CYS A 142 12.03 -0.54 5.63
N ILE A 143 10.95 -1.15 5.12
CA ILE A 143 10.09 -2.06 5.88
C ILE A 143 10.79 -3.41 6.08
N ASN A 144 11.19 -4.04 4.98
CA ASN A 144 11.53 -5.46 4.98
C ASN A 144 12.88 -5.79 5.64
N GLU A 145 13.90 -4.94 5.47
CA GLU A 145 15.25 -5.24 5.98
C GLU A 145 15.30 -5.26 7.52
N PRO A 146 14.78 -4.25 8.25
CA PRO A 146 14.81 -4.27 9.71
C PRO A 146 14.02 -5.45 10.31
N ILE A 147 12.85 -5.75 9.74
CA ILE A 147 12.02 -6.88 10.16
C ILE A 147 12.75 -8.20 9.95
N ALA A 148 13.38 -8.41 8.79
CA ALA A 148 14.17 -9.61 8.52
C ALA A 148 15.34 -9.76 9.51
N ARG A 149 16.07 -8.67 9.75
CA ARG A 149 17.22 -8.67 10.67
C ARG A 149 16.78 -8.98 12.10
N GLN A 150 15.70 -8.38 12.56
CA GLN A 150 15.16 -8.58 13.90
C GLN A 150 14.60 -10.00 14.08
N ALA A 151 13.83 -10.50 13.11
CA ALA A 151 13.27 -11.85 13.15
C ALA A 151 14.37 -12.93 13.09
N ASN A 152 15.35 -12.81 12.18
CA ASN A 152 16.47 -13.73 12.12
C ASN A 152 17.29 -13.75 13.43
N LYS A 153 17.49 -12.58 14.06
CA LYS A 153 18.15 -12.47 15.36
C LYS A 153 17.33 -13.18 16.46
N GLU A 154 16.02 -12.96 16.50
CA GLU A 154 15.12 -13.62 17.46
C GLU A 154 15.06 -15.14 17.26
N ASP A 155 15.17 -15.60 16.01
CA ASP A 155 15.13 -17.01 15.63
C ASP A 155 16.51 -17.68 15.70
N GLY A 156 17.56 -16.93 16.06
CA GLY A 156 18.93 -17.45 16.14
C GLY A 156 19.47 -17.97 14.80
N CYS A 157 18.94 -17.49 13.67
CA CYS A 157 19.25 -18.01 12.34
C CYS A 157 19.89 -16.94 11.44
N THR A 158 20.53 -17.40 10.37
CA THR A 158 21.10 -16.54 9.33
C THR A 158 20.49 -16.87 7.98
N GLY A 159 20.58 -15.92 7.05
CA GLY A 159 20.10 -16.11 5.68
C GLY A 159 18.80 -15.39 5.37
N ARG A 160 18.08 -15.92 4.38
CA ARG A 160 17.00 -15.20 3.70
C ARG A 160 15.68 -15.33 4.45
N TYR A 161 15.13 -14.20 4.91
CA TYR A 161 13.84 -14.15 5.58
C TYR A 161 12.64 -14.02 4.62
N TRP A 162 12.78 -13.23 3.54
CA TRP A 162 11.73 -12.99 2.55
C TRP A 162 11.89 -13.89 1.32
N GLU A 163 10.83 -14.56 0.82
CA GLU A 163 10.87 -15.46 -0.36
C GLU A 163 11.50 -14.80 -1.59
N GLY A 164 11.38 -13.48 -1.66
CA GLY A 164 11.39 -12.77 -2.91
C GLY A 164 11.68 -11.30 -2.74
N ARG A 165 11.85 -10.71 -3.91
CA ARG A 165 11.47 -9.34 -4.14
C ARG A 165 9.95 -9.21 -3.92
N TYR A 166 9.50 -8.16 -3.23
CA TYR A 166 8.07 -7.82 -3.14
C TYR A 166 7.40 -7.80 -4.54
N LYS A 167 6.13 -8.22 -4.60
CA LYS A 167 5.27 -8.10 -5.78
C LYS A 167 4.64 -6.70 -5.81
N SER A 168 4.39 -6.18 -7.00
CA SER A 168 3.79 -4.85 -7.19
C SER A 168 2.75 -4.90 -8.30
N GLN A 169 1.60 -4.27 -8.09
CA GLN A 169 0.56 -4.04 -9.09
C GLN A 169 0.19 -2.55 -9.10
N ALA A 170 0.20 -1.91 -10.28
CA ALA A 170 -0.23 -0.53 -10.47
C ALA A 170 -1.76 -0.47 -10.59
N LEU A 171 -2.40 0.41 -9.81
CA LEU A 171 -3.85 0.57 -9.77
C LEU A 171 -4.22 1.82 -10.58
N LEU A 172 -4.64 1.64 -11.83
CA LEU A 172 -4.72 2.71 -12.83
C LEU A 172 -5.95 3.62 -12.70
N ASP A 173 -6.98 3.18 -11.98
CA ASP A 173 -8.19 3.95 -11.77
C ASP A 173 -8.87 3.61 -10.43
N GLU A 174 -9.95 4.34 -10.14
CA GLU A 174 -10.70 4.21 -8.90
C GLU A 174 -11.36 2.83 -8.74
N LYS A 175 -11.81 2.20 -9.84
CA LYS A 175 -12.38 0.85 -9.81
C LYS A 175 -11.33 -0.14 -9.28
N ALA A 176 -10.13 -0.11 -9.85
CA ALA A 176 -9.02 -0.95 -9.42
C ALA A 176 -8.56 -0.62 -7.99
N LEU A 177 -8.50 0.67 -7.62
CA LEU A 177 -8.12 1.11 -6.28
C LEU A 177 -9.09 0.58 -5.23
N ALA A 178 -10.39 0.83 -5.39
CA ALA A 178 -11.42 0.41 -4.44
C ALA A 178 -11.48 -1.12 -4.30
N ALA A 179 -11.45 -1.85 -5.43
CA ALA A 179 -11.48 -3.31 -5.42
C ALA A 179 -10.24 -3.91 -4.74
N CYS A 180 -9.07 -3.31 -4.95
CA CYS A 180 -7.84 -3.75 -4.30
C CYS A 180 -7.85 -3.45 -2.80
N MET A 181 -8.29 -2.26 -2.39
CA MET A 181 -8.41 -1.91 -0.98
C MET A 181 -9.37 -2.87 -0.27
N ALA A 182 -10.58 -3.10 -0.80
CA ALA A 182 -11.51 -4.06 -0.24
C ALA A 182 -10.94 -5.50 -0.20
N TYR A 183 -10.21 -5.93 -1.24
CA TYR A 183 -9.51 -7.23 -1.25
C TYR A 183 -8.49 -7.38 -0.10
N VAL A 184 -7.75 -6.30 0.20
CA VAL A 184 -6.74 -6.24 1.26
C VAL A 184 -7.40 -6.20 2.64
N ASP A 185 -8.34 -5.27 2.84
CA ASP A 185 -9.02 -5.06 4.11
C ASP A 185 -9.87 -6.28 4.54
N LEU A 186 -10.46 -6.99 3.58
CA LEU A 186 -11.22 -8.24 3.83
C LEU A 186 -10.34 -9.49 3.85
N ASN A 187 -9.00 -9.38 3.84
CA ASN A 187 -8.14 -10.55 3.83
C ASN A 187 -8.32 -11.43 5.08
N PRO A 188 -8.36 -10.89 6.32
CA PRO A 188 -8.61 -11.71 7.51
C PRO A 188 -10.00 -12.39 7.51
N VAL A 189 -11.02 -11.70 7.00
CA VAL A 189 -12.38 -12.28 6.85
C VAL A 189 -12.36 -13.45 5.85
N ARG A 190 -11.77 -13.24 4.67
CA ARG A 190 -11.61 -14.28 3.64
C ARG A 190 -10.77 -15.47 4.12
N ALA A 191 -9.79 -15.22 4.99
CA ALA A 191 -8.95 -16.26 5.58
C ALA A 191 -9.62 -17.00 6.75
N GLY A 192 -10.84 -16.59 7.17
CA GLY A 192 -11.54 -17.16 8.32
C GLY A 192 -10.93 -16.78 9.68
N VAL A 193 -10.07 -15.76 9.72
CA VAL A 193 -9.39 -15.29 10.95
C VAL A 193 -10.27 -14.29 11.71
N ALA A 194 -11.15 -13.57 11.02
CA ALA A 194 -12.09 -12.62 11.60
C ALA A 194 -13.50 -12.86 11.03
N GLN A 195 -14.54 -12.64 11.84
CA GLN A 195 -15.94 -12.75 11.36
C GLN A 195 -16.46 -11.43 10.80
N THR A 196 -15.81 -10.31 11.10
CA THR A 196 -16.21 -8.97 10.63
C THR A 196 -14.97 -8.13 10.32
N PRO A 197 -15.09 -7.09 9.48
CA PRO A 197 -13.99 -6.15 9.23
C PRO A 197 -13.46 -5.49 10.52
N GLU A 198 -14.32 -5.22 11.50
CA GLU A 198 -13.94 -4.60 12.78
C GLU A 198 -13.12 -5.50 13.69
N GLN A 199 -13.26 -6.82 13.53
CA GLN A 199 -12.46 -7.83 14.23
C GLN A 199 -11.15 -8.16 13.49
N SER A 200 -10.91 -7.54 12.34
CA SER A 200 -9.72 -7.81 11.52
C SER A 200 -8.50 -7.07 12.08
N GLU A 201 -7.91 -7.63 13.14
CA GLU A 201 -6.69 -7.10 13.78
C GLU A 201 -5.56 -6.82 12.78
N TYR A 202 -4.78 -5.76 13.02
CA TYR A 202 -3.65 -5.35 12.19
C TYR A 202 -4.01 -5.11 10.71
N THR A 203 -5.15 -4.47 10.49
CA THR A 203 -5.60 -3.98 9.17
C THR A 203 -5.99 -2.51 9.22
N SER A 204 -5.96 -1.85 8.06
CA SER A 204 -6.45 -0.48 7.93
C SER A 204 -7.95 -0.35 8.16
N ILE A 205 -8.77 -1.34 7.77
CA ILE A 205 -10.22 -1.26 7.98
C ILE A 205 -10.58 -1.24 9.45
N LYS A 206 -9.89 -2.02 10.30
CA LYS A 206 -10.11 -1.97 11.75
C LYS A 206 -9.80 -0.58 12.31
N GLU A 207 -8.64 -0.01 11.96
CA GLU A 207 -8.26 1.33 12.41
C GLU A 207 -9.30 2.39 11.98
N ARG A 208 -9.73 2.32 10.71
CA ARG A 208 -10.70 3.26 10.14
C ARG A 208 -12.07 3.12 10.80
N ALA A 209 -12.56 1.90 10.99
CA ALA A 209 -13.83 1.63 11.64
C ALA A 209 -13.82 2.05 13.12
N HIS A 210 -12.72 1.79 13.84
CA HIS A 210 -12.57 2.23 15.23
C HIS A 210 -12.64 3.75 15.34
N LYS A 211 -11.89 4.46 14.50
CA LYS A 211 -11.86 5.93 14.49
C LYS A 211 -13.18 6.55 14.05
N PHE A 212 -13.87 5.94 13.07
CA PHE A 212 -15.21 6.34 12.66
C PHE A 212 -16.24 6.18 13.78
N LYS A 213 -16.18 5.09 14.57
CA LYS A 213 -17.06 4.90 15.73
C LYS A 213 -16.84 5.93 16.84
N GLN A 214 -15.62 6.43 17.00
CA GLN A 214 -15.31 7.47 17.99
C GLN A 214 -15.89 8.83 17.58
N ASN A 215 -15.83 9.18 16.28
CA ASN A 215 -16.33 10.46 15.76
C ASN A 215 -17.14 10.25 14.45
N PRO A 216 -18.42 9.85 14.55
CA PRO A 216 -19.25 9.53 13.37
C PRO A 216 -19.55 10.73 12.46
N ASP A 217 -19.59 11.93 13.03
CA ASP A 217 -20.01 13.16 12.32
C ASP A 217 -18.85 13.86 11.57
N THR A 218 -17.60 13.43 11.76
CA THR A 218 -16.46 13.95 10.99
C THR A 218 -16.38 13.30 9.63
N THR A 219 -17.19 13.78 8.68
CA THR A 219 -17.23 13.25 7.30
C THR A 219 -16.20 13.87 6.35
N ASP A 220 -15.67 15.07 6.67
CA ASP A 220 -15.00 15.91 5.67
C ASP A 220 -13.66 16.57 6.08
N GLU A 221 -13.09 16.24 7.25
CA GLU A 221 -11.75 16.69 7.70
C GLU A 221 -10.83 15.51 8.09
N PRO A 222 -9.49 15.67 8.16
CA PRO A 222 -8.50 14.58 8.15
C PRO A 222 -8.44 13.80 9.48
N ASN A 223 -9.56 13.23 9.90
CA ASN A 223 -9.66 12.31 11.03
C ASN A 223 -9.31 10.87 10.59
N ALA A 224 -8.32 10.72 9.70
CA ALA A 224 -7.79 9.41 9.32
C ALA A 224 -6.89 8.88 10.44
N PRO A 225 -6.86 7.55 10.69
CA PRO A 225 -5.88 6.98 11.61
C PRO A 225 -4.47 7.40 11.19
N PHE A 226 -3.60 7.62 12.17
CA PHE A 226 -2.23 8.03 11.92
C PHE A 226 -1.56 7.10 10.90
N GLY A 227 -0.80 7.67 9.97
CA GLY A 227 -0.12 6.93 8.89
C GLY A 227 -1.03 6.31 7.82
N LEU A 228 -2.35 6.57 7.81
CA LEU A 228 -3.22 6.23 6.68
C LEU A 228 -3.59 7.47 5.88
N LEU A 229 -3.64 7.32 4.55
CA LEU A 229 -4.14 8.36 3.65
C LEU A 229 -5.63 8.64 3.99
N PRO A 230 -6.02 9.91 4.19
CA PRO A 230 -7.41 10.25 4.48
C PRO A 230 -8.30 10.03 3.26
N PHE A 231 -9.60 9.88 3.53
CA PHE A 231 -10.62 9.95 2.49
C PHE A 231 -10.96 11.41 2.22
N ALA A 232 -10.91 11.83 0.96
CA ALA A 232 -11.11 13.22 0.55
C ALA A 232 -12.48 13.45 -0.12
N GLY A 233 -13.34 12.43 -0.12
CA GLY A 233 -14.63 12.44 -0.79
C GLY A 233 -14.50 12.17 -2.28
N TYR A 234 -15.55 12.50 -3.03
CA TYR A 234 -15.57 12.27 -4.47
C TYR A 234 -14.67 13.24 -5.24
N PRO A 235 -14.14 12.81 -6.40
CA PRO A 235 -13.38 13.67 -7.30
C PRO A 235 -14.11 14.98 -7.61
N ARG A 236 -13.40 16.09 -7.45
CA ARG A 236 -13.84 17.46 -7.76
C ARG A 236 -12.64 18.32 -8.11
N GLN A 237 -12.86 19.48 -8.74
CA GLN A 237 -11.80 20.35 -9.25
C GLN A 237 -10.76 20.73 -8.18
N ASP A 238 -11.21 21.03 -6.96
CA ASP A 238 -10.35 21.39 -5.82
C ASP A 238 -10.40 20.30 -4.73
N MET A 239 -10.13 19.04 -5.14
CA MET A 239 -10.13 17.92 -4.20
C MET A 239 -8.88 17.97 -3.30
N PRO A 240 -9.05 17.91 -1.95
CA PRO A 240 -7.91 17.83 -1.05
C PRO A 240 -7.17 16.51 -1.24
N ARG A 241 -5.91 16.46 -0.81
CA ARG A 241 -5.09 15.25 -0.82
C ARG A 241 -5.79 14.12 -0.06
N GLY A 242 -6.10 13.03 -0.75
CA GLY A 242 -6.72 11.86 -0.13
C GLY A 242 -7.30 10.87 -1.15
N LEU A 243 -7.90 9.81 -0.62
CA LEU A 243 -8.59 8.79 -1.40
C LEU A 243 -9.88 9.37 -2.03
N PRO A 244 -10.19 9.03 -3.29
CA PRO A 244 -11.35 9.56 -4.05
C PRO A 244 -12.68 8.91 -3.67
N PHE A 245 -12.89 8.68 -2.38
CA PHE A 245 -14.11 8.11 -1.83
C PHE A 245 -14.48 8.84 -0.54
N ARG A 246 -15.75 8.78 -0.15
CA ARG A 246 -16.15 9.11 1.22
C ARG A 246 -15.86 7.91 2.11
N LEU A 247 -15.40 8.16 3.34
CA LEU A 247 -15.11 7.08 4.29
C LEU A 247 -16.36 6.22 4.56
N LYS A 248 -17.51 6.86 4.79
CA LYS A 248 -18.79 6.17 5.05
C LYS A 248 -19.15 5.19 3.94
N ASP A 249 -19.13 5.66 2.69
CA ASP A 249 -19.46 4.83 1.52
C ASP A 249 -18.46 3.69 1.33
N TYR A 250 -17.19 3.91 1.68
CA TYR A 250 -16.18 2.85 1.65
C TYR A 250 -16.41 1.81 2.76
N LEU A 251 -16.74 2.23 3.98
CA LEU A 251 -17.06 1.30 5.08
C LEU A 251 -18.30 0.46 4.75
N GLU A 252 -19.35 1.09 4.20
CA GLU A 252 -20.57 0.41 3.72
C GLU A 252 -20.24 -0.64 2.65
N LEU A 253 -19.40 -0.28 1.67
CA LEU A 253 -18.95 -1.21 0.65
C LEU A 253 -18.21 -2.42 1.21
N VAL A 254 -17.32 -2.19 2.17
CA VAL A 254 -16.53 -3.27 2.78
C VAL A 254 -17.41 -4.18 3.63
N ASP A 255 -18.35 -3.64 4.41
CA ASP A 255 -19.33 -4.44 5.17
C ASP A 255 -20.21 -5.27 4.24
N TRP A 256 -20.80 -4.63 3.22
CA TRP A 256 -21.61 -5.29 2.20
C TRP A 256 -20.85 -6.45 1.52
N THR A 257 -19.59 -6.19 1.15
CA THR A 257 -18.72 -7.20 0.52
C THR A 257 -18.39 -8.34 1.50
N GLY A 258 -18.10 -8.03 2.76
CA GLY A 258 -17.81 -9.01 3.80
C GLY A 258 -18.99 -9.95 4.08
N ARG A 259 -20.21 -9.40 4.18
CA ARG A 259 -21.44 -10.20 4.35
C ARG A 259 -21.66 -11.15 3.18
N ALA A 260 -21.50 -10.64 1.96
CA ALA A 260 -21.61 -11.45 0.75
C ALA A 260 -20.61 -12.62 0.70
N MET A 261 -19.41 -12.45 1.28
CA MET A 261 -18.40 -13.52 1.38
C MET A 261 -18.74 -14.59 2.43
N LEU A 262 -19.32 -14.18 3.57
CA LEU A 262 -19.58 -15.08 4.71
C LEU A 262 -20.84 -15.92 4.57
N GLU A 263 -21.85 -15.44 3.85
CA GLU A 263 -23.14 -16.14 3.74
C GLU A 263 -23.08 -17.48 2.99
N ASN A 264 -21.91 -17.89 2.47
CA ASN A 264 -21.57 -19.23 1.99
C ASN A 264 -22.51 -19.82 0.91
N LYS A 265 -23.47 -19.04 0.43
CA LYS A 265 -24.33 -19.33 -0.72
C LYS A 265 -23.62 -18.81 -1.95
N ARG A 266 -23.21 -19.73 -2.85
CA ARG A 266 -22.61 -19.36 -4.13
C ARG A 266 -23.50 -18.34 -4.85
N GLY A 267 -22.97 -17.13 -5.05
CA GLY A 267 -23.67 -16.06 -5.77
C GLY A 267 -24.68 -15.27 -4.96
N TYR A 268 -24.65 -15.33 -3.62
CA TYR A 268 -25.43 -14.41 -2.79
C TYR A 268 -24.94 -12.97 -2.96
N ILE A 269 -25.90 -12.07 -3.16
CA ILE A 269 -25.70 -10.63 -3.32
C ILE A 269 -26.72 -9.99 -2.37
N PRO A 270 -26.29 -9.17 -1.39
CA PRO A 270 -27.23 -8.46 -0.53
C PRO A 270 -28.16 -7.56 -1.35
N ASP A 271 -29.41 -7.40 -0.90
CA ASP A 271 -30.50 -6.80 -1.69
C ASP A 271 -30.29 -5.33 -2.09
N HIS A 272 -29.43 -4.60 -1.37
CA HIS A 272 -29.11 -3.20 -1.65
C HIS A 272 -27.66 -3.04 -2.11
N ASN A 273 -27.45 -2.44 -3.27
CA ASN A 273 -26.11 -2.15 -3.78
C ASN A 273 -25.56 -0.88 -3.12
N PRO A 274 -24.31 -0.89 -2.63
CA PRO A 274 -23.66 0.30 -2.13
C PRO A 274 -23.53 1.36 -3.24
N PRO A 275 -23.79 2.66 -2.96
CA PRO A 275 -23.76 3.73 -3.97
C PRO A 275 -22.43 3.83 -4.74
N ILE A 276 -21.33 3.44 -4.10
CA ILE A 276 -20.00 3.45 -4.71
C ILE A 276 -19.88 2.47 -5.90
N LEU A 277 -20.63 1.36 -5.91
CA LEU A 277 -20.61 0.40 -7.03
C LEU A 277 -21.29 1.00 -8.27
N GLU A 278 -22.41 1.69 -8.07
CA GLU A 278 -23.12 2.39 -9.14
C GLU A 278 -22.28 3.52 -9.72
N ARG A 279 -21.70 4.35 -8.84
CA ARG A 279 -20.80 5.45 -9.24
C ARG A 279 -19.59 4.94 -10.01
N LEU A 280 -19.00 3.84 -9.56
CA LEU A 280 -17.87 3.19 -10.24
C LEU A 280 -18.30 2.38 -11.46
N GLN A 281 -19.60 2.23 -11.73
CA GLN A 281 -20.14 1.40 -12.82
C GLN A 281 -19.52 -0.01 -12.79
N VAL A 282 -19.59 -0.67 -11.63
CA VAL A 282 -19.11 -2.05 -11.45
C VAL A 282 -20.28 -2.95 -11.13
N ASP A 283 -20.45 -4.00 -11.93
CA ASP A 283 -21.44 -5.04 -11.65
C ASP A 283 -21.12 -5.74 -10.30
N PRO A 284 -22.10 -5.91 -9.40
CA PRO A 284 -21.90 -6.54 -8.09
C PRO A 284 -21.26 -7.93 -8.14
N LYS A 285 -21.58 -8.76 -9.14
CA LYS A 285 -20.98 -10.10 -9.28
C LYS A 285 -19.51 -10.01 -9.67
N HIS A 286 -19.19 -9.11 -10.60
CA HIS A 286 -17.80 -8.85 -10.97
C HIS A 286 -17.00 -8.26 -9.80
N TRP A 287 -17.60 -7.36 -9.02
CA TRP A 287 -17.01 -6.82 -7.80
C TRP A 287 -16.66 -7.92 -6.78
N LEU A 288 -17.64 -8.78 -6.44
CA LEU A 288 -17.44 -9.88 -5.50
C LEU A 288 -16.36 -10.86 -5.98
N TYR A 289 -16.30 -11.12 -7.28
CA TYR A 289 -15.24 -11.95 -7.86
C TYR A 289 -13.86 -11.29 -7.70
N MET A 290 -13.74 -10.00 -8.04
CA MET A 290 -12.47 -9.28 -7.95
C MET A 290 -11.95 -9.17 -6.52
N THR A 291 -12.82 -8.87 -5.55
CA THR A 291 -12.45 -8.72 -4.13
C THR A 291 -12.06 -10.04 -3.45
N GLN A 292 -12.29 -11.19 -4.11
CA GLN A 292 -11.82 -12.51 -3.66
C GLN A 292 -10.59 -12.99 -4.43
N HIS A 293 -10.45 -12.59 -5.69
CA HIS A 293 -9.45 -13.13 -6.62
C HIS A 293 -8.48 -12.09 -7.18
N PHE A 294 -8.36 -10.92 -6.56
CA PHE A 294 -7.60 -9.78 -7.09
C PHE A 294 -6.18 -10.17 -7.53
N GLU A 295 -5.41 -10.78 -6.62
CA GLU A 295 -4.01 -11.10 -6.88
C GLU A 295 -3.83 -12.29 -7.83
N SER A 296 -4.77 -13.23 -7.88
CA SER A 296 -4.72 -14.37 -8.82
C SER A 296 -5.16 -13.94 -10.22
N ARG A 297 -6.14 -13.04 -10.32
CA ARG A 297 -6.75 -12.60 -11.58
C ARG A 297 -5.95 -11.53 -12.31
N PHE A 298 -5.40 -10.56 -11.60
CA PHE A 298 -4.69 -9.43 -12.21
C PHE A 298 -3.18 -9.50 -11.95
N LYS A 299 -2.35 -9.07 -12.91
CA LYS A 299 -0.88 -9.07 -12.79
C LYS A 299 -0.25 -7.80 -13.37
N GLY A 300 0.51 -7.05 -12.59
CA GLY A 300 1.16 -5.82 -13.09
C GLY A 300 0.19 -4.64 -13.15
N LEU A 301 -0.43 -4.37 -14.30
CA LEU A 301 -1.32 -3.21 -14.48
C LEU A 301 -2.79 -3.59 -14.28
N VAL A 302 -3.53 -2.86 -13.45
CA VAL A 302 -4.94 -3.14 -13.13
C VAL A 302 -5.78 -1.87 -13.26
N GLY A 303 -6.82 -1.91 -14.07
CA GLY A 303 -7.74 -0.79 -14.32
C GLY A 303 -8.64 -1.11 -15.50
N SER A 304 -9.59 -0.22 -15.78
CA SER A 304 -10.49 -0.26 -16.92
C SER A 304 -9.76 -0.47 -18.25
N SER A 305 -10.48 -0.98 -19.24
CA SER A 305 -9.88 -1.29 -20.54
C SER A 305 -9.26 -0.07 -21.22
N TYR A 306 -9.85 1.12 -21.00
CA TYR A 306 -9.32 2.40 -21.46
C TYR A 306 -7.99 2.74 -20.77
N ALA A 307 -7.97 2.78 -19.43
CA ALA A 307 -6.78 3.12 -18.66
C ALA A 307 -5.63 2.14 -18.93
N LEU A 308 -5.93 0.84 -19.00
CA LEU A 308 -4.96 -0.20 -19.30
C LEU A 308 -4.35 -0.03 -20.69
N LYS A 309 -5.16 0.23 -21.73
CA LYS A 309 -4.67 0.48 -23.09
C LYS A 309 -3.86 1.78 -23.17
N ALA A 310 -4.24 2.82 -22.44
CA ALA A 310 -3.48 4.07 -22.37
C ALA A 310 -2.09 3.82 -21.76
N ALA A 311 -2.01 3.19 -20.59
CA ALA A 311 -0.75 2.87 -19.92
C ALA A 311 0.14 1.97 -20.78
N CYS A 312 -0.42 0.95 -21.43
CA CYS A 312 0.35 0.06 -22.30
C CYS A 312 0.96 0.79 -23.52
N ARG A 313 0.25 1.79 -24.07
CA ARG A 313 0.77 2.63 -25.16
C ARG A 313 1.94 3.48 -24.70
N ARG A 314 1.81 4.19 -23.57
CA ARG A 314 2.91 5.01 -23.01
C ARG A 314 4.14 4.17 -22.67
N LEU A 315 3.92 2.92 -22.25
CA LEU A 315 4.98 1.96 -21.96
C LEU A 315 5.60 1.26 -23.18
N ALA A 316 5.12 1.55 -24.38
CA ALA A 316 5.49 0.84 -25.61
C ALA A 316 5.42 -0.70 -25.45
N LEU A 317 4.39 -1.19 -24.73
CA LEU A 317 4.19 -2.63 -24.58
C LEU A 317 3.57 -3.21 -25.86
N ARG A 318 4.19 -4.25 -26.40
CA ARG A 318 3.67 -4.99 -27.58
C ARG A 318 2.36 -5.73 -27.30
N ARG A 319 2.04 -5.99 -26.02
CA ARG A 319 0.83 -6.68 -25.58
C ARG A 319 0.22 -5.93 -24.41
N THR A 320 -1.09 -6.03 -24.29
CA THR A 320 -1.87 -5.45 -23.19
C THR A 320 -2.12 -6.55 -22.14
N PRO A 321 -1.25 -6.72 -21.13
CA PRO A 321 -1.45 -7.73 -20.10
C PRO A 321 -2.77 -7.51 -19.36
N ASN A 322 -3.42 -8.59 -18.91
CA ASN A 322 -4.74 -8.59 -18.25
C ASN A 322 -5.93 -8.13 -19.09
N LEU A 323 -5.79 -7.80 -20.38
CA LEU A 323 -6.89 -7.23 -21.17
C LEU A 323 -8.17 -8.07 -21.13
N GLY A 324 -8.08 -9.41 -21.26
CA GLY A 324 -9.26 -10.28 -21.17
C GLY A 324 -9.91 -10.27 -19.78
N ALA A 325 -9.11 -10.23 -18.70
CA ALA A 325 -9.62 -10.12 -17.34
C ALA A 325 -10.29 -8.78 -17.08
N VAL A 326 -9.68 -7.70 -17.56
CA VAL A 326 -10.20 -6.33 -17.47
C VAL A 326 -11.49 -6.18 -18.26
N LEU A 327 -11.55 -6.68 -19.50
CA LEU A 327 -12.76 -6.62 -20.32
C LEU A 327 -13.94 -7.36 -19.70
N GLN A 328 -13.67 -8.38 -18.89
CA GLN A 328 -14.72 -9.11 -18.19
C GLN A 328 -15.16 -8.41 -16.90
N LEU A 329 -14.22 -7.87 -16.11
CA LEU A 329 -14.48 -7.53 -14.71
C LEU A 329 -14.45 -6.02 -14.40
N LEU A 330 -13.84 -5.22 -15.28
CA LEU A 330 -13.58 -3.78 -15.08
C LEU A 330 -14.01 -2.94 -16.29
N SER A 331 -14.78 -3.51 -17.21
CA SER A 331 -15.35 -2.77 -18.35
C SER A 331 -16.33 -1.70 -17.93
#